data_AF-A0A7Y0S111-F1
#
_entry.id   AF-A0A7Y0S111-F1
#
_cell.length_a   1.000
_cell.length_b   1.000
_cell.length_c   1.000
_cell.angle_alpha   90.00
_cell.angle_beta   90.00
_cell.angle_gamma   90.00
#
_symmetry.space_group_name_H-M   'P 1'
#
loop_
_entity.id
_entity.type
_entity.pdbx_description
1 polymer ?
#
loop_
_entity_poly.entity_id
_entity_poly.type
_entity_poly.pdbx_seq_one_letter_code
_entity_poly.pdbx_strand_id
1 'polypeptide(L)'
;LRQAKEQIAKAQWDLNSTKVHAPTDGFVTNFILREGQRVSMMPRINMYTNEKYVLMRVNHQAIRNIKPGQPAEFSSSVYPGKIFSATV
;
A
#
# COMPACT_ATOMS: atom_id res chain seq x y z
N LEU A 1 14.91 -5.59 41.12
CA LEU A 1 15.19 -4.43 40.23
C LEU A 1 15.01 -4.73 38.73
N ARG A 2 15.51 -5.84 38.18
CA ARG A 2 15.37 -6.16 36.74
C ARG A 2 13.90 -6.23 36.27
N GLN A 3 13.03 -6.93 37.00
CA GLN A 3 11.60 -7.04 36.65
C GLN A 3 10.86 -5.70 36.63
N ALA A 4 11.18 -4.79 37.55
CA ALA A 4 10.55 -3.47 37.58
C ALA A 4 10.94 -2.62 36.35
N LYS A 5 12.20 -2.75 35.88
CA LYS A 5 12.64 -2.10 34.64
C LYS A 5 11.95 -2.67 33.40
N GLU A 6 11.77 -3.99 33.34
CA GLU A 6 11.02 -4.65 32.25
C GLU A 6 9.55 -4.20 32.20
N GLN A 7 8.90 -4.04 33.36
CA GLN A 7 7.52 -3.56 33.42
C GLN A 7 7.39 -2.12 32.93
N ILE A 8 8.34 -1.25 33.30
CA ILE A 8 8.36 0.14 32.80
C ILE A 8 8.60 0.16 31.29
N ALA A 9 9.54 -0.63 30.78
CA ALA A 9 9.81 -0.73 29.34
C ALA A 9 8.59 -1.22 28.56
N LYS A 10 7.89 -2.22 29.08
CA LYS A 10 6.64 -2.73 28.49
C LYS A 10 5.54 -1.68 28.49
N ALA A 11 5.29 -1.02 29.63
CA ALA A 11 4.28 0.03 29.72
C ALA A 11 4.57 1.20 28.76
N GLN A 12 5.85 1.55 28.58
CA GLN A 12 6.25 2.57 27.61
C GLN A 12 6.02 2.12 26.16
N TRP A 13 6.26 0.85 25.86
CA TRP A 13 5.99 0.26 24.54
C TRP A 13 4.48 0.20 24.23
N ASP A 14 3.65 -0.16 25.21
CA ASP A 14 2.20 -0.19 25.08
C ASP A 14 1.65 1.23 24.83
N LEU A 15 2.16 2.24 25.55
CA LEU A 15 1.78 3.64 25.35
C LEU A 15 2.14 4.13 23.95
N ASN A 16 3.36 3.84 23.47
CA ASN A 16 3.79 4.25 22.13
C ASN A 16 2.98 3.54 21.03
N SER A 17 2.58 2.29 21.25
CA SER A 17 1.78 1.50 20.31
C SER A 17 0.33 1.96 20.18
N THR A 18 -0.12 2.95 20.97
CA THR A 18 -1.45 3.57 20.80
C THR A 18 -1.53 4.49 19.59
N LYS A 19 -0.39 4.97 19.08
CA LYS A 19 -0.33 5.86 17.91
C LYS A 19 0.23 5.11 16.72
N VAL A 20 -0.58 5.00 15.66
CA VAL A 20 -0.17 4.38 14.40
C VAL A 20 0.29 5.48 13.44
N HIS A 21 1.54 5.41 13.02
CA HIS A 21 2.13 6.30 12.02
C HIS A 21 2.29 5.58 10.68
N ALA A 22 2.31 6.35 9.60
CA ALA A 22 2.63 5.80 8.28
C ALA A 22 4.08 5.30 8.27
N PRO A 23 4.34 4.05 7.85
CA PRO A 23 5.70 3.52 7.78
C PRO A 23 6.51 4.08 6.60
N THR A 24 5.83 4.61 5.57
CA THR A 24 6.44 5.21 4.38
C THR A 24 5.51 6.26 3.79
N ASP A 25 6.08 7.18 3.01
CA ASP A 25 5.32 8.09 2.16
C ASP A 25 4.54 7.30 1.10
N GLY A 26 3.27 7.66 0.89
CA GLY A 26 2.39 6.99 -0.06
C GLY A 26 0.93 7.41 0.09
N PHE A 27 0.05 6.80 -0.69
CA PHE A 27 -1.38 7.07 -0.65
C PHE A 27 -2.12 6.03 0.20
N VAL A 28 -3.05 6.47 1.04
CA VAL A 28 -3.94 5.57 1.78
C VAL A 28 -5.03 5.09 0.83
N THR A 29 -4.90 3.86 0.33
CA THR A 29 -5.85 3.28 -0.64
C THR A 29 -7.11 2.71 0.00
N ASN A 30 -7.03 2.24 1.25
CA ASN A 30 -8.12 1.52 1.89
C ASN A 30 -8.24 1.84 3.39
N PHE A 31 -8.95 2.92 3.72
CA PHE A 31 -9.21 3.31 5.11
C PHE A 31 -10.56 2.74 5.59
N ILE A 32 -10.52 1.65 6.37
CA ILE A 32 -11.74 0.96 6.88
C ILE A 32 -11.94 1.19 8.38
N LEU A 33 -11.37 2.27 8.95
CA LEU A 33 -11.57 2.59 10.36
C LEU A 33 -12.65 3.67 10.51
N ARG A 34 -13.52 3.48 11.50
CA ARG A 34 -14.50 4.49 11.93
C ARG A 34 -14.25 4.85 13.39
N GLU A 35 -14.58 6.08 13.75
CA GLU A 35 -14.52 6.54 15.14
C GLU A 35 -15.42 5.66 16.03
N GLY A 36 -14.90 5.26 17.19
CA GLY A 36 -15.59 4.36 18.13
C GLY A 36 -15.46 2.86 17.81
N GLN A 37 -14.81 2.47 16.70
CA GLN A 37 -14.59 1.05 16.38
C GLN A 37 -13.51 0.44 17.29
N ARG A 38 -13.83 -0.67 17.96
CA ARG A 38 -12.84 -1.45 18.70
C ARG A 38 -11.95 -2.21 17.72
N VAL A 39 -10.74 -1.71 17.51
CA VAL A 39 -9.73 -2.33 16.65
C VAL A 39 -9.03 -3.45 17.44
N SER A 40 -9.10 -4.69 16.96
CA SER A 40 -8.27 -5.80 17.47
C SER A 40 -6.83 -5.66 16.94
N MET A 41 -5.88 -6.45 17.44
CA MET A 41 -4.42 -6.35 17.26
C MET A 41 -3.89 -6.18 15.82
N MET A 42 -4.74 -6.33 14.80
CA MET A 42 -4.41 -6.01 13.41
C MET A 42 -5.49 -5.10 12.79
N PRO A 43 -5.29 -3.77 12.77
CA PRO A 43 -6.02 -2.92 11.84
C PRO A 43 -5.79 -3.44 10.42
N ARG A 44 -6.88 -3.59 9.66
CA ARG A 44 -6.84 -4.03 8.25
C ARG A 44 -6.14 -2.94 7.42
N ILE A 45 -4.84 -3.14 7.30
CA ILE A 45 -3.79 -2.60 6.42
C ILE A 45 -4.22 -1.47 5.49
N ASN A 46 -3.73 -0.26 5.79
CA ASN A 46 -3.53 0.82 4.82
C ASN A 46 -2.24 0.50 4.05
N MET A 47 -2.33 0.38 2.72
CA MET A 47 -1.17 0.08 1.88
C MET A 47 -0.54 1.39 1.40
N TYR A 48 0.62 1.74 1.94
CA TYR A 48 1.38 2.90 1.49
C TYR A 48 2.32 2.43 0.38
N THR A 49 1.99 2.76 -0.86
CA THR A 49 2.89 2.55 -1.99
C THR A 49 3.09 3.85 -2.75
N ASN A 50 4.34 4.12 -3.12
CA ASN A 50 4.69 5.17 -4.07
C ASN A 50 4.79 4.63 -5.50
N GLU A 51 4.73 3.31 -5.68
CA GLU A 51 4.87 2.67 -6.98
C GLU A 51 3.55 2.74 -7.75
N LYS A 52 3.58 3.47 -8.87
CA LYS A 52 2.49 3.51 -9.83
C LYS A 52 2.74 2.42 -10.86
N TYR A 53 1.96 1.34 -10.80
CA TYR A 53 1.96 0.30 -11.81
C TYR A 53 0.56 0.19 -12.42
N VAL A 54 0.52 -0.15 -13.71
CA VAL A 54 -0.73 -0.34 -14.44
C VAL A 54 -0.88 -1.82 -14.73
N LEU A 55 -1.96 -2.41 -14.27
CA LEU A 55 -2.32 -3.77 -14.63
C LEU A 55 -3.19 -3.74 -15.88
N MET A 56 -2.70 -4.31 -16.97
CA MET A 56 -3.50 -4.58 -18.16
C MET A 56 -3.79 -6.08 -18.23
N ARG A 57 -5.06 -6.43 -18.46
CA ARG A 57 -5.42 -7.81 -18.77
C ARG A 57 -5.06 -8.11 -20.22
N VAL A 58 -4.22 -9.12 -20.42
CA VAL A 58 -3.84 -9.62 -21.74
C VAL A 58 -4.52 -10.96 -21.98
N ASN A 59 -5.08 -11.15 -23.17
CA ASN A 59 -5.63 -12.44 -23.58
C ASN A 59 -4.51 -13.48 -23.79
N HIS A 60 -4.80 -14.75 -23.49
CA HIS A 60 -3.82 -15.85 -23.54
C HIS A 60 -3.15 -16.01 -24.92
N GLN A 61 -3.82 -15.66 -26.02
CA GLN A 61 -3.23 -15.69 -27.35
C GLN A 61 -2.15 -14.61 -27.56
N ALA A 62 -2.32 -13.44 -26.95
CA ALA A 62 -1.44 -12.29 -27.12
C ALA A 62 -0.22 -12.31 -26.20
N ILE A 63 -0.26 -13.07 -25.09
CA ILE A 63 0.85 -13.13 -24.12
C ILE A 63 2.15 -13.67 -24.75
N ARG A 64 2.04 -14.52 -25.79
CA ARG A 64 3.21 -15.09 -26.49
C ARG A 64 4.08 -14.02 -27.17
N ASN A 65 3.49 -12.89 -27.52
CA ASN A 65 4.19 -11.80 -28.21
C ASN A 65 4.70 -10.72 -27.26
N ILE A 66 4.37 -10.82 -25.96
CA ILE A 66 4.75 -9.85 -24.94
C ILE A 66 6.05 -10.30 -24.27
N LYS A 67 7.00 -9.38 -24.18
CA LYS A 67 8.28 -9.60 -23.50
C LYS A 67 8.57 -8.44 -22.53
N PRO A 68 9.18 -8.71 -21.38
CA PRO A 68 9.65 -7.65 -20.48
C PRO A 68 10.59 -6.67 -21.23
N GLY A 69 10.45 -5.38 -20.95
CA GLY A 69 11.24 -4.32 -21.58
C GLY A 69 10.66 -3.74 -22.88
N GLN A 70 9.52 -4.24 -23.36
CA GLN A 70 8.86 -3.66 -24.53
C GLN A 70 8.19 -2.32 -24.19
N PRO A 71 8.26 -1.32 -25.10
CA PRO A 71 7.51 -0.08 -24.94
C PRO A 71 6.01 -0.36 -25.07
N ALA A 72 5.24 0.19 -24.14
CA ALA A 72 3.79 0.11 -24.13
C ALA A 72 3.20 1.51 -24.04
N GLU A 73 2.08 1.73 -24.70
CA GLU A 73 1.31 2.96 -24.59
C GLU A 73 -0.10 2.62 -24.11
N PHE A 74 -0.61 3.39 -23.15
CA PHE A 74 -1.98 3.25 -22.71
C PHE A 74 -2.67 4.61 -22.61
N SER A 75 -3.95 4.62 -22.97
CA SER A 75 -4.84 5.76 -22.73
C SER A 75 -5.80 5.40 -21.58
N SER A 76 -6.13 6.38 -20.76
CA SER A 76 -7.10 6.21 -19.67
C SER A 76 -8.28 7.13 -19.90
N SER A 77 -9.49 6.61 -19.73
CA SER A 77 -10.73 7.42 -19.78
C SER A 77 -10.77 8.52 -18.72
N VAL A 78 -9.96 8.40 -17.65
CA VAL A 78 -9.82 9.44 -16.62
C VAL A 78 -9.12 10.70 -17.16
N TYR A 79 -8.26 10.54 -18.17
CA TYR A 79 -7.52 11.64 -18.80
C TYR A 79 -7.62 11.55 -20.34
N PRO A 80 -8.77 11.94 -20.93
CA PRO A 80 -8.95 11.88 -22.37
C PRO A 80 -7.89 12.76 -23.09
N GLY A 81 -7.27 12.21 -24.13
CA GLY A 81 -6.23 12.89 -24.90
C GLY A 81 -4.80 12.77 -24.35
N LYS A 82 -4.59 12.11 -23.21
CA LYS A 82 -3.24 11.77 -22.72
C LYS A 82 -2.89 10.32 -23.03
N ILE A 83 -1.81 10.13 -23.78
CA ILE A 83 -1.17 8.83 -24.00
C ILE A 83 -0.01 8.73 -23.01
N PHE A 84 0.00 7.67 -22.19
CA PHE A 84 1.05 7.41 -21.22
C PHE A 84 1.98 6.34 -21.77
N SER A 85 3.28 6.64 -21.83
CA SER A 85 4.32 5.67 -22.13
C SER A 85 4.64 4.84 -20.88
N ALA A 86 4.70 3.53 -21.06
CA ALA A 86 5.03 2.54 -20.05
C ALA A 86 6.02 1.52 -20.61
N THR A 87 6.61 0.72 -19.73
CA THR A 87 7.45 -0.41 -20.09
C THR A 87 6.88 -1.66 -19.44
N VAL A 88 6.80 -2.75 -20.21
CA VAL A 88 6.30 -4.06 -19.76
C VAL A 88 7.27 -4.71 -18.79
#